data_AF-A0A3G9HHQ0-F1
#
_entry.id   AF-A0A3G9HHQ0-F1
#
_cell.length_a   1.000
_cell.length_b   1.000
_cell.length_c   1.000
_cell.angle_alpha   90.00
_cell.angle_beta   90.00
_cell.angle_gamma   90.00
#
_symmetry.space_group_name_H-M   'P 1'
#
loop_
_entity.id
_entity.type
_entity.pdbx_description
1 polymer ?
#
loop_
_entity_poly.entity_id
_entity_poly.type
_entity_poly.pdbx_seq_one_letter_code
_entity_poly.pdbx_strand_id
1 'polypeptide(L)'
;MFTVDVKGQSTKNFWLIQPRPITENHYYIFVYLPRNGGDPSYFIASCKEVMKLRNAYKQRMIEQGKKYNDKLGGFNWSDILPYENQWEIFKRS
;
A
#
# COMPACT_ATOMS: atom_id res chain seq x y z
N MET A 1 -2.15 -17.08 13.49
CA MET A 1 -1.96 -15.72 14.01
C MET A 1 -1.44 -14.86 12.87
N PHE A 2 -2.06 -13.71 12.60
CA PHE A 2 -1.63 -12.79 11.56
C PHE A 2 -1.27 -11.42 12.15
N THR A 3 -0.60 -10.60 11.34
CA THR A 3 -0.22 -9.23 11.70
C THR A 3 -0.78 -8.26 10.67
N VAL A 4 -1.09 -7.04 11.11
CA VAL A 4 -1.65 -5.98 10.26
C VAL A 4 -0.93 -4.68 10.51
N ASP A 5 -0.43 -4.06 9.46
CA ASP A 5 0.05 -2.67 9.47
C ASP A 5 -1.05 -1.75 8.93
N VAL A 6 -1.41 -0.71 9.68
CA VAL A 6 -2.41 0.28 9.26
C VAL A 6 -1.73 1.60 8.89
N LYS A 7 -2.09 2.17 7.72
CA LYS A 7 -1.56 3.46 7.25
C LYS A 7 -2.70 4.38 6.84
N GLY A 8 -2.84 5.49 7.54
CA GLY A 8 -3.83 6.53 7.24
C GLY A 8 -3.21 7.72 6.51
N GLN A 9 -3.91 8.31 5.55
CA GLN A 9 -3.56 9.63 5.01
C GLN A 9 -4.79 10.42 4.58
N SER A 10 -4.68 11.75 4.62
CA SER A 10 -5.79 12.66 4.27
C SER A 10 -5.71 13.23 2.84
N THR A 11 -4.66 12.88 2.08
CA THR A 11 -4.40 13.37 0.73
C THR A 11 -4.16 12.22 -0.24
N LYS A 12 -4.54 12.35 -1.51
CA LYS A 12 -4.37 11.28 -2.52
C LYS A 12 -2.99 11.38 -3.19
N ASN A 13 -1.91 11.18 -2.45
CA ASN A 13 -0.53 11.34 -2.93
C ASN A 13 0.27 10.03 -2.98
N PHE A 14 1.08 9.73 -1.98
CA PHE A 14 2.08 8.66 -2.00
C PHE A 14 2.08 7.89 -0.69
N TRP A 15 2.04 6.57 -0.79
CA TRP A 15 2.11 5.69 0.36
C TRP A 15 3.56 5.34 0.65
N LEU A 16 4.10 5.81 1.77
CA LEU A 16 5.45 5.46 2.21
C LEU A 16 5.49 4.04 2.78
N ILE A 17 6.24 3.17 2.12
CA ILE A 17 6.36 1.74 2.47
C ILE A 17 7.82 1.34 2.48
N GLN A 18 8.28 0.95 3.68
CA GLN A 18 9.61 0.38 3.85
C GLN A 18 9.68 -0.99 3.17
N PRO A 19 10.81 -1.32 2.52
CA PRO A 19 11.01 -2.66 1.99
C PRO A 19 11.03 -3.67 3.14
N ARG A 20 10.44 -4.85 2.91
CA ARG A 20 10.47 -5.95 3.87
C ARG A 20 10.41 -7.32 3.19
N PRO A 21 10.85 -8.39 3.86
CA PRO A 21 10.64 -9.75 3.39
C PRO A 21 9.14 -10.09 3.26
N ILE A 22 8.77 -10.85 2.22
CA ILE A 22 7.40 -11.31 2.04
C ILE A 22 7.04 -12.26 3.19
N THR A 23 5.97 -11.95 3.91
CA THR A 23 5.44 -12.78 5.00
C THR A 23 3.98 -13.12 4.68
N GLU A 24 3.63 -14.40 4.69
CA GLU A 24 2.30 -14.88 4.25
C GLU A 24 1.15 -14.38 5.15
N ASN A 25 1.38 -14.29 6.46
CA ASN A 25 0.37 -13.84 7.44
C ASN A 25 0.54 -12.37 7.84
N HIS A 26 0.98 -11.52 6.92
CA HIS A 26 1.12 -10.09 7.13
C HIS A 26 0.30 -9.31 6.11
N TYR A 27 -0.52 -8.39 6.59
CA TYR A 27 -1.46 -7.61 5.79
C TYR A 27 -1.29 -6.12 6.03
N TYR A 28 -1.73 -5.33 5.07
CA TYR A 28 -1.78 -3.88 5.14
C TYR A 28 -3.23 -3.40 4.99
N ILE A 29 -3.60 -2.43 5.81
CA ILE A 29 -4.83 -1.64 5.64
C ILE A 29 -4.42 -0.20 5.39
N PHE A 30 -4.69 0.30 4.19
CA PHE A 30 -4.54 1.70 3.84
C PHE A 30 -5.88 2.39 4.01
N VAL A 31 -5.89 3.52 4.72
CA VAL A 31 -7.11 4.28 5.02
C VAL A 31 -6.97 5.68 4.45
N TYR A 32 -7.84 6.04 3.53
CA TYR A 32 -7.97 7.41 3.06
C TYR A 32 -9.10 8.11 3.83
N LEU A 33 -8.77 9.23 4.49
CA LEU A 33 -9.69 10.04 5.29
C LEU A 33 -9.85 11.43 4.66
N PRO A 34 -10.95 11.72 3.95
CA PRO A 34 -11.17 13.04 3.36
C PRO A 34 -11.23 14.12 4.44
N ARG A 35 -10.52 15.25 4.26
CA ARG A 35 -10.51 16.35 5.23
C ARG A 35 -11.84 17.10 5.35
N ASN A 36 -12.65 17.08 4.30
CA ASN A 36 -13.87 17.90 4.19
C ASN A 36 -15.13 17.12 4.60
N GLY A 37 -14.98 16.05 5.38
CA GLY A 37 -16.05 15.09 5.64
C GLY A 37 -16.25 14.10 4.48
N GLY A 38 -16.90 12.99 4.78
CA GLY A 38 -17.12 11.86 3.86
C GLY A 38 -16.65 10.54 4.46
N ASP A 39 -17.09 9.45 3.84
CA ASP A 39 -16.75 8.10 4.31
C ASP A 39 -15.28 7.75 4.04
N PRO A 40 -14.62 7.02 4.96
CA PRO A 40 -13.28 6.50 4.73
C PRO A 40 -13.26 5.49 3.58
N SER A 41 -12.23 5.55 2.74
CA SER A 41 -11.91 4.46 1.81
C SER A 41 -10.86 3.54 2.42
N TYR A 42 -11.13 2.24 2.39
CA TYR A 42 -10.21 1.21 2.89
C TYR A 42 -9.65 0.40 1.75
N PHE A 43 -8.34 0.17 1.76
CA PHE A 43 -7.68 -0.70 0.80
C PHE A 43 -6.87 -1.75 1.55
N ILE A 44 -7.18 -3.03 1.32
CA ILE A 44 -6.64 -4.15 2.10
C ILE A 44 -5.86 -5.06 1.17
N ALA A 45 -4.58 -5.28 1.47
CA ALA A 45 -3.69 -6.09 0.63
C ALA A 45 -2.72 -6.91 1.48
N SER A 46 -2.30 -8.05 0.98
CA SER A 46 -1.24 -8.86 1.59
C SER A 46 0.13 -8.18 1.48
N CYS A 47 1.08 -8.60 2.33
CA CYS A 47 2.47 -8.18 2.23
C CYS A 47 3.06 -8.39 0.84
N LYS A 48 2.72 -9.51 0.19
CA LYS A 48 3.20 -9.85 -1.15
C LYS A 48 2.72 -8.83 -2.19
N GLU A 49 1.45 -8.46 -2.13
CA GLU A 49 0.84 -7.50 -3.05
C GLU A 49 1.41 -6.09 -2.85
N VAL A 50 1.57 -5.67 -1.59
CA VAL A 50 2.16 -4.37 -1.25
C VAL A 50 3.63 -4.27 -1.70
N MET A 51 4.43 -5.33 -1.52
CA MET A 51 5.80 -5.37 -2.04
C MET A 51 5.82 -5.37 -3.59
N LYS A 52 4.86 -6.03 -4.24
CA LYS A 52 4.72 -5.99 -5.71
C LYS A 52 4.44 -4.57 -6.20
N LEU A 53 3.52 -3.83 -5.57
CA LEU A 53 3.23 -2.43 -5.91
C LEU A 53 4.46 -1.53 -5.75
N ARG A 54 5.17 -1.68 -4.62
CA ARG A 54 6.41 -0.94 -4.35
C ARG A 54 7.47 -1.20 -5.42
N ASN A 55 7.70 -2.46 -5.77
CA ASN A 55 8.70 -2.84 -6.77
C ASN A 55 8.31 -2.38 -8.18
N ALA A 56 7.02 -2.44 -8.54
CA ALA A 56 6.52 -1.89 -9.79
C ALA A 56 6.76 -0.38 -9.88
N TYR A 57 6.48 0.37 -8.81
CA TYR A 57 6.78 1.80 -8.76
C TYR A 57 8.28 2.09 -8.88
N LYS A 58 9.12 1.36 -8.13
CA LYS A 58 10.59 1.46 -8.22
C LYS A 58 11.08 1.26 -9.66
N GLN A 59 10.59 0.22 -10.33
CA GLN A 59 10.95 -0.10 -11.71
C GLN A 59 10.57 1.03 -12.66
N ARG A 60 9.34 1.57 -12.56
CA ARG A 60 8.91 2.74 -13.36
C ARG A 60 9.79 3.97 -13.17
N MET A 61 10.25 4.22 -11.93
CA MET A 61 11.15 5.35 -11.65
C MET A 61 12.51 5.17 -12.31
N ILE A 62 13.06 3.95 -12.28
CA ILE A 62 14.33 3.59 -12.93
C ILE A 62 14.21 3.76 -14.46
N GLU A 63 13.14 3.24 -15.05
CA GLU A 63 12.87 3.37 -16.50
C GLU A 63 12.73 4.81 -16.96
N GLN A 64 12.22 5.70 -16.09
CA GLN A 64 12.14 7.14 -16.33
C GLN A 64 13.46 7.89 -16.07
N GLY A 65 14.56 7.18 -15.74
CA GLY A 65 15.84 7.78 -15.40
C GLY A 65 15.85 8.57 -14.08
N LYS A 66 14.86 8.35 -13.20
CA LYS A 66 14.73 9.05 -11.92
C LYS A 66 15.43 8.26 -10.81
N LYS A 67 16.06 8.98 -9.88
CA LYS A 67 16.62 8.36 -8.66
C LYS A 67 15.49 7.87 -7.76
N TYR A 68 15.54 6.60 -7.37
CA TYR A 68 14.65 6.02 -6.37
C TYR A 68 15.37 5.93 -5.02
N ASN A 69 14.79 6.52 -3.98
CA ASN A 69 15.30 6.40 -2.61
C ASN A 69 14.57 5.27 -1.88
N ASP A 70 15.25 4.14 -1.65
CA ASP A 70 14.64 2.98 -0.99
C ASP A 70 14.13 3.28 0.44
N LYS A 71 14.74 4.22 1.16
CA LYS A 71 14.32 4.61 2.54
C LYS A 71 13.05 5.46 2.56
N LEU A 72 12.74 6.15 1.47
CA LEU A 72 11.52 6.95 1.29
C LEU A 72 10.66 6.37 0.17
N GLY A 73 10.81 5.06 -0.07
CA GLY A 73 10.13 4.33 -1.12
C GLY A 73 8.66 4.06 -0.81
N GLY A 74 7.96 3.52 -1.80
CA GLY A 74 6.52 3.32 -1.74
C GLY A 74 5.90 3.18 -3.12
N PHE A 75 4.63 3.60 -3.23
CA PHE A 75 3.87 3.65 -4.47
C PHE A 75 2.82 4.77 -4.43
N ASN A 76 2.28 5.14 -5.60
CA ASN A 76 1.29 6.21 -5.71
C ASN A 76 -0.04 5.79 -5.10
N TRP A 77 -0.83 6.76 -4.64
CA TRP A 77 -2.16 6.49 -4.11
C TRP A 77 -3.04 5.69 -5.09
N SER A 78 -2.95 5.96 -6.39
CA SER A 78 -3.71 5.23 -7.41
C SER A 78 -3.33 3.75 -7.53
N ASP A 79 -2.11 3.37 -7.14
CA ASP A 79 -1.63 1.98 -7.30
C ASP A 79 -2.37 1.00 -6.36
N ILE A 80 -3.00 1.49 -5.27
CA ILE A 80 -3.73 0.64 -4.31
C ILE A 80 -5.22 0.49 -4.63
N LEU A 81 -5.76 1.24 -5.61
CA LEU A 81 -7.17 1.21 -5.97
C LEU A 81 -7.75 -0.20 -6.23
N PRO A 82 -7.02 -1.14 -6.87
CA PRO A 82 -7.54 -2.50 -7.08
C PRO A 82 -7.86 -3.27 -5.79
N TYR A 83 -7.36 -2.81 -4.65
CA TYR A 83 -7.49 -3.47 -3.35
C TYR A 83 -8.56 -2.86 -2.44
N GLU A 84 -9.44 -2.02 -3.01
CA GLU A 84 -10.52 -1.37 -2.26
C GLU A 84 -11.49 -2.40 -1.65
N ASN A 85 -11.76 -2.24 -0.35
CA ASN A 85 -12.70 -3.04 0.43
C ASN A 85 -12.52 -4.58 0.37
N GLN A 86 -11.30 -5.06 0.13
CA GLN A 86 -10.98 -6.50 0.10
C GLN A 86 -10.90 -7.16 1.50
N TRP A 87 -11.89 -6.93 2.37
CA TRP A 87 -11.96 -7.50 3.73
C TRP A 87 -12.00 -9.03 3.77
N GLU A 88 -12.47 -9.65 2.69
CA GLU A 88 -12.55 -11.10 2.53
C GLU A 88 -11.19 -11.81 2.60
N ILE A 89 -10.08 -11.07 2.45
CA ILE A 89 -8.72 -11.62 2.53
C ILE A 89 -8.42 -12.28 3.89
N PHE A 90 -9.04 -11.79 4.97
CA PHE A 90 -8.88 -12.33 6.33
C PHE A 90 -9.68 -13.61 6.57
N LYS A 91 -10.64 -13.95 5.70
CA LYS A 91 -11.45 -15.18 5.85
C LYS A 91 -10.75 -16.41 5.27
N ARG A 92 -9.66 -16.21 4.54
CA ARG A 92 -8.87 -17.26 3.88
C ARG A 92 -7.59 -17.65 4.63
N SER A 93 -7.37 -17.06 5.81
CA SER A 93 -6.16 -17.20 6.64
C SER A 93 -6.40 -17.97 7.93
#